data_AF-A0A8I6WRZ8-F1
#
_entry.id   AF-A0A8I6WRZ8-F1
#
_cell.length_a   1.000
_cell.length_b   1.000
_cell.length_c   1.000
_cell.angle_alpha   90.00
_cell.angle_beta   90.00
_cell.angle_gamma   90.00
#
_symmetry.space_group_name_H-M   'P 1'
#
loop_
_entity.id
_entity.type
_entity.pdbx_description
1 polymer ?
#
loop_
_entity_poly.entity_id
_entity_poly.type
_entity_poly.pdbx_seq_one_letter_code
_entity_poly.pdbx_strand_id
1 'polypeptide(L)' 'MAAIRRLIPSFNRVLVEKVVAVGPGNRDKEGKLIPVALQEGDHVLLPEYGGLEVKLAPEKEYLLYREDDILGTLHE' A
#
# COMPACT_ATOMS: atom_id res chain seq x y z
N MET A 1 16.16 -29.55 14.65
CA MET A 1 16.42 -28.09 14.72
C MET A 1 15.11 -27.40 15.07
N ALA A 2 14.95 -26.98 16.33
CA ALA A 2 13.73 -26.32 16.77
C ALA A 2 13.66 -24.91 16.20
N ALA A 3 12.63 -24.61 15.40
CA ALA A 3 12.36 -23.26 14.95
C ALA A 3 11.98 -22.41 16.17
N ILE A 4 12.83 -21.43 16.50
CA ILE A 4 12.55 -20.46 17.56
C ILE A 4 11.41 -19.56 17.06
N ARG A 5 10.17 -19.95 17.35
CA ARG A 5 8.98 -19.14 17.09
C ARG A 5 8.91 -18.04 18.15
N ARG A 6 9.18 -16.80 17.76
CA ARG A 6 9.05 -15.63 18.64
C ARG A 6 7.65 -15.06 18.49
N LEU A 7 6.99 -14.82 19.63
CA LEU A 7 5.77 -14.02 19.70
C LEU A 7 6.18 -12.55 19.69
N ILE A 8 5.71 -11.82 18.69
CA ILE A 8 5.87 -10.37 18.60
C ILE A 8 4.54 -9.76 19.05
N PRO A 9 4.52 -8.83 20.02
CA PRO A 9 3.29 -8.14 20.38
C PRO A 9 2.85 -7.25 19.22
N SER A 10 1.66 -7.52 18.68
CA SER A 10 1.01 -6.68 17.66
C SER A 10 0.52 -5.38 18.31
N PHE A 11 1.41 -4.41 18.47
CA PHE A 11 1.08 -3.14 19.13
C PHE A 11 0.22 -2.20 18.27
N ASN A 12 0.11 -2.47 16.97
CA ASN A 12 -0.90 -1.87 16.11
C ASN A 12 -1.16 -2.82 14.93
N ARG A 13 -2.43 -3.00 14.52
CA ARG A 13 -2.76 -3.86 13.37
C ARG A 13 -2.20 -3.21 12.11
N VAL A 14 -1.10 -3.73 11.59
CA VAL A 14 -0.60 -3.30 10.29
C VAL A 14 -1.42 -4.01 9.22
N LEU A 15 -1.99 -3.26 8.29
CA LEU A 15 -2.77 -3.79 7.20
C LEU A 15 -1.83 -4.10 6.04
N VAL A 16 -1.76 -5.37 5.64
CA VAL A 16 -1.01 -5.80 4.45
C VAL A 16 -2.01 -6.02 3.35
N GLU A 17 -1.92 -5.21 2.30
CA GLU A 17 -2.81 -5.31 1.14
C GLU A 17 -2.00 -5.40 -0.15
N LYS A 18 -2.66 -5.91 -1.20
CA LYS A 18 -2.06 -6.06 -2.52
C LYS A 18 -2.44 -4.88 -3.40
N VAL A 19 -1.46 -4.28 -4.06
CA VAL A 19 -1.69 -3.19 -5.00
C VAL A 19 -2.40 -3.73 -6.25
N VAL A 20 -3.57 -3.17 -6.57
CA VAL A 20 -4.37 -3.58 -7.74
C VAL A 20 -4.11 -2.67 -8.94
N ALA A 21 -3.87 -1.38 -8.70
CA ALA A 21 -3.64 -0.39 -9.73
C ALA A 21 -2.73 0.72 -9.19
N VAL A 22 -1.87 1.25 -10.06
CA VAL A 22 -1.01 2.40 -9.77
C VAL A 22 -1.27 3.54 -10.76
N GLY A 23 -1.29 4.76 -10.23
CA GLY A 23 -1.38 5.96 -11.07
C GLY A 23 -0.05 6.25 -11.79
N PRO A 24 -0.05 7.20 -12.73
CA PRO A 24 1.16 7.60 -13.48
C PRO A 24 2.22 8.34 -12.63
N GLY A 25 1.93 8.59 -11.35
CA GLY A 25 2.80 9.28 -10.40
C GLY A 25 2.60 10.78 -10.32
N ASN A 26 3.31 11.40 -9.37
CA ASN A 26 3.22 12.84 -9.12
C ASN A 26 3.90 13.65 -10.23
N ARG A 27 3.54 14.92 -10.37
CA ARG A 27 4.22 15.84 -11.29
C ARG A 27 5.03 16.85 -10.49
N ASP A 28 6.27 17.06 -10.90
CA ASP A 28 7.11 18.12 -10.35
C ASP A 28 6.65 19.51 -10.86
N LYS A 29 7.19 20.58 -10.28
CA LYS A 29 6.94 21.99 -10.67
C LYS A 29 7.27 22.27 -12.13
N GLU A 30 8.18 21.49 -12.71
CA GLU A 30 8.57 21.54 -14.13
C GLU A 30 7.63 20.73 -15.06
N GLY A 31 6.60 20.08 -14.51
CA GLY A 31 5.67 19.23 -15.26
C GLY A 31 6.21 17.84 -15.61
N LYS A 32 7.41 17.49 -15.14
CA LYS A 32 7.97 16.13 -15.29
C LYS A 32 7.21 15.15 -14.39
N LEU A 33 6.91 13.98 -14.94
CA LEU A 33 6.33 12.88 -14.18
C LEU A 33 7.40 12.22 -13.30
N ILE A 34 7.10 12.11 -12.01
CA ILE A 34 7.83 11.33 -11.03
C ILE A 34 7.14 9.97 -10.99
N PRO A 35 7.77 8.90 -11.50
CA PRO A 35 7.14 7.58 -11.54
C PRO A 35 6.94 7.05 -10.12
N VAL A 36 5.81 6.36 -9.92
CA VAL A 36 5.51 5.64 -8.69
C VAL A 36 6.48 4.47 -8.53
N ALA A 37 7.02 4.28 -7.33
CA ALA A 37 7.94 3.18 -7.05
C ALA A 37 7.25 1.81 -6.87
N LEU A 38 5.91 1.81 -6.81
CA LEU A 38 5.06 0.64 -6.65
C LEU A 38 4.61 0.07 -7.99
N GLN A 39 4.46 -1.25 -8.03
CA GLN A 39 3.93 -1.97 -9.18
C GLN A 39 2.63 -2.69 -8.82
N GLU A 40 1.84 -3.01 -9.85
CA GLU A 40 0.66 -3.86 -9.67
C GLU A 40 1.10 -5.23 -9.17
N GLY A 41 0.54 -5.62 -8.03
CA GLY A 41 0.82 -6.91 -7.39
C GLY A 41 1.76 -6.86 -6.20
N ASP A 42 2.38 -5.72 -5.91
CA ASP A 42 3.21 -5.55 -4.72
C ASP A 42 2.37 -5.62 -3.44
N HIS A 43 2.96 -6.18 -2.38
CA HIS A 43 2.38 -6.17 -1.05
C HIS A 43 2.86 -4.91 -0.30
N VAL A 44 1.91 -4.09 0.13
CA VAL A 44 2.18 -2.83 0.81
C VAL A 44 1.61 -2.82 2.22
N LEU A 45 2.31 -2.13 3.10
CA LEU A 45 1.88 -1.85 4.46
C LEU A 45 1.11 -0.54 4.47
N LEU A 46 -0.17 -0.63 4.78
CA LEU A 46 -1.05 0.51 4.92
C LEU A 46 -1.14 0.96 6.38
N PRO A 47 -1.27 2.28 6.62
CA PRO A 47 -1.60 2.80 7.93
C PRO A 47 -3.00 2.33 8.36
N GLU A 48 -3.24 2.26 9.67
CA GLU A 48 -4.54 1.83 10.23
C GLU A 48 -5.68 2.81 9.89
N TYR A 49 -5.34 4.05 9.61
CA TYR A 49 -6.27 5.12 9.25
C TYR A 49 -5.81 5.83 7.99
N GLY A 50 -6.77 6.36 7.24
CA GLY A 50 -6.53 7.06 5.98
C GLY A 50 -7.05 6.27 4.79
N GLY A 51 -6.85 6.82 3.60
CA GLY A 51 -7.38 6.26 2.35
C GLY A 51 -8.82 6.71 2.08
N LEU A 52 -9.16 6.78 0.80
CA LEU A 52 -10.50 7.06 0.32
C LEU A 52 -11.14 5.75 -0.15
N GLU A 53 -12.30 5.41 0.38
CA GLU A 53 -13.10 4.31 -0.16
C GLU A 53 -13.66 4.69 -1.53
N VAL A 54 -13.28 3.93 -2.56
CA VAL A 54 -13.73 4.08 -3.93
C VAL A 54 -14.44 2.81 -4.35
N LYS A 55 -15.69 2.94 -4.76
CA LYS A 55 -16.49 1.83 -5.28
C LYS A 55 -16.38 1.83 -6.80
N LEU A 56 -15.59 0.90 -7.34
CA LEU A 56 -15.49 0.68 -8.78
C LEU A 56 -16.37 -0.52 -9.11
N ALA A 57 -17.53 -0.25 -9.71
CA ALA A 57 -18.59 -1.20 -9.98
C ALA A 57 -19.40 -1.62 -8.72
N PRO A 58 -20.58 -2.27 -8.88
CA PRO A 58 -21.51 -2.47 -7.76
C PRO A 58 -21.03 -3.42 -6.67
N GLU A 59 -19.95 -4.18 -6.88
CA GLU A 59 -19.53 -5.27 -5.97
C GLU A 59 -18.07 -5.19 -5.51
N LYS A 60 -17.31 -4.16 -5.89
CA LYS A 60 -15.91 -4.04 -5.48
C LYS A 60 -15.59 -2.70 -4.85
N GLU A 61 -15.23 -2.78 -3.57
CA GLU A 61 -14.75 -1.67 -2.77
C GLU A 61 -13.23 -1.68 -2.82
N TYR A 62 -12.64 -0.52 -3.11
CA TYR A 62 -11.22 -0.30 -3.17
C TYR A 62 -10.86 0.83 -2.20
N LEU A 63 -9.66 0.75 -1.63
CA LEU A 63 -9.09 1.86 -0.87
C LEU A 63 -8.04 2.55 -1.71
N LEU A 64 -8.25 3.85 -1.96
CA LEU A 64 -7.31 4.69 -2.66
C LEU A 64 -6.42 5.40 -1.64
N TYR A 65 -5.12 5.11 -1.69
CA TYR A 65 -4.09 5.79 -0.92
C TYR A 65 -3.17 6.60 -1.84
N ARG A 66 -2.50 7.59 -1.27
CA ARG A 66 -1.37 8.24 -1.94
C ARG A 66 -0.12 7.41 -1.70
N GLU A 67 0.84 7.52 -2.60
CA GLU A 67 2.16 6.88 -2.46
C GLU A 67 2.86 7.30 -1.16
N ASP A 68 2.74 8.57 -0.79
CA ASP A 68 3.36 9.13 0.43
C ASP A 68 2.79 8.57 1.74
N ASP A 69 1.56 8.03 1.70
CA ASP A 69 0.88 7.48 2.88
C ASP A 69 1.24 6.00 3.13
N ILE A 70 1.92 5.36 2.18
CA ILE A 70 2.28 3.94 2.26
C ILE A 70 3.51 3.79 3.15
N LEU A 71 3.41 2.95 4.18
CA LEU A 71 4.45 2.79 5.20
C LEU A 71 5.66 2.02 4.69
N GLY A 72 5.46 1.13 3.71
CA GLY A 72 6.52 0.36 3.10
C GLY A 72 6.02 -0.77 2.23
N THR A 73 6.93 -1.33 1.44
CA THR A 73 6.71 -2.48 0.57
C THR A 73 7.32 -3.73 1.19
N LEU A 74 6.56 -4.82 1.18
CA LEU A 74 7.02 -6.14 1.57
C LEU A 74 7.52 -6.86 0.32
N HIS A 75 8.82 -7.16 0.31
CA HIS A 75 9.44 -8.00 -0.70
C HIS A 75 9.73 -9.35 -0.03
N GLU A 76 9.24 -10.44 -0.62
CA GLU A 76 9.59 -11.80 -0.20
C GLU A 76 10.98 -12.21 -0.68
#